data_AF-A0AAV2C0A0-F1
#
_entry.id   AF-A0AAV2C0A0-F1
#
_cell.length_a   1.000
_cell.length_b   1.000
_cell.length_c   1.000
_cell.angle_alpha   90.00
_cell.angle_beta   90.00
_cell.angle_gamma   90.00
#
_symmetry.space_group_name_H-M   'P 1'
#
loop_
_entity.id
_entity.type
_entity.pdbx_description
1 polymer ?
#
loop_
_entity_poly.entity_id
_entity_poly.type
_entity_poly.pdbx_seq_one_letter_code
_entity_poly.pdbx_strand_id
1 'polypeptide(L)'
;LKQQQLYKDRRGKNQENKFSSVAFLGKVFGTEKDYYIAQGRGEDFIRNKMSFYSTDGYTWRLLFPPSEDTLKYFHLVRTRFRGDPTSKHRYHGRDGNGKAEIKEEHRLSAFLKLMDFETAIGPKNSLMITPKGIINKNPYFKGLPTDEALKLESYLHYRLPDSDVSFAPTTLICPPGGDRALQFLEPINRDYPPGCWTLQSDALQEVVTIKSLWWPGFTFYHIPETGEYNSIYMGFGERNDDLPFMV
;
A
#
# COMPACT_ATOMS: atom_id res chain seq x y z
N LEU A 1 -24.09 -8.92 3.59
CA LEU A 1 -23.53 -10.15 4.20
C LEU A 1 -21.99 -10.19 4.17
N LYS A 2 -21.31 -10.16 3.01
CA LYS A 2 -19.81 -10.22 2.97
C LYS A 2 -19.09 -9.05 3.65
N GLN A 3 -19.56 -7.80 3.55
CA GLN A 3 -18.91 -6.65 4.20
C GLN A 3 -19.00 -6.68 5.75
N GLN A 4 -20.16 -7.04 6.30
CA GLN A 4 -20.33 -7.19 7.76
C GLN A 4 -19.46 -8.34 8.31
N GLN A 5 -19.19 -9.36 7.50
CA GLN A 5 -18.35 -10.50 7.89
C GLN A 5 -16.85 -10.16 7.83
N LEU A 6 -16.39 -9.44 6.79
CA LEU A 6 -15.03 -8.91 6.73
C LEU A 6 -14.69 -8.08 7.98
N TYR A 7 -15.67 -7.33 8.48
CA TYR A 7 -15.52 -6.55 9.71
C TYR A 7 -15.44 -7.43 10.97
N LYS A 8 -16.13 -8.58 11.03
CA LYS A 8 -16.01 -9.56 12.13
C LYS A 8 -14.65 -10.26 12.10
N ASP A 9 -14.20 -10.70 10.93
CA ASP A 9 -12.91 -11.38 10.76
C ASP A 9 -11.73 -10.45 11.08
N ARG A 10 -11.88 -9.16 10.78
CA ARG A 10 -10.93 -8.10 11.17
C ARG A 10 -10.73 -8.04 12.69
N ARG A 11 -11.80 -8.21 13.47
CA ARG A 11 -11.72 -8.24 14.95
C ARG A 11 -11.06 -9.53 15.45
N GLY A 12 -11.38 -10.68 14.85
CA GLY A 12 -10.79 -11.97 15.22
C GLY A 12 -9.25 -12.00 15.05
N LYS A 13 -8.76 -11.58 13.87
CA LYS A 13 -7.30 -11.52 13.62
C LYS A 13 -6.56 -10.57 14.55
N ASN A 14 -7.21 -9.50 15.00
CA ASN A 14 -6.61 -8.53 15.92
C ASN A 14 -6.25 -9.19 17.26
N GLN A 15 -7.09 -10.12 17.73
CA GLN A 15 -6.90 -10.80 19.00
C GLN A 15 -5.84 -11.91 18.93
N GLU A 16 -5.80 -12.68 17.84
CA GLU A 16 -4.86 -13.80 17.69
C GLU A 16 -3.40 -13.35 17.47
N ASN A 17 -3.20 -12.24 16.75
CA ASN A 17 -1.86 -11.79 16.34
C ASN A 17 -1.39 -10.50 17.05
N LYS A 18 -2.14 -10.00 18.05
CA LYS A 18 -1.84 -8.77 18.80
C LYS A 18 -1.64 -7.54 17.90
N PHE A 19 -2.42 -7.42 16.83
CA PHE A 19 -2.37 -6.23 15.97
C PHE A 19 -2.95 -5.02 16.70
N SER A 20 -2.40 -3.83 16.41
CA SER A 20 -3.01 -2.56 16.79
C SER A 20 -4.19 -2.22 15.88
N SER A 21 -4.12 -2.63 14.62
CA SER A 21 -5.19 -2.47 13.64
C SER A 21 -5.08 -3.48 12.50
N VAL A 22 -6.19 -3.75 11.84
CA VAL A 22 -6.25 -4.57 10.63
C VAL A 22 -7.04 -3.79 9.57
N ALA A 23 -6.50 -3.72 8.36
CA ALA A 23 -7.11 -3.06 7.22
C ALA A 23 -7.36 -4.06 6.09
N PHE A 24 -8.49 -3.90 5.40
CA PHE A 24 -8.73 -4.59 4.13
C PHE A 24 -8.06 -3.75 3.04
N LEU A 25 -7.08 -4.33 2.33
CA LEU A 25 -6.32 -3.60 1.31
C LEU A 25 -7.00 -3.65 -0.06
N GLY A 26 -7.79 -4.69 -0.32
CA GLY A 26 -8.52 -4.78 -1.57
C GLY A 26 -8.59 -6.18 -2.16
N LYS A 27 -8.74 -6.21 -3.48
CA LYS A 27 -9.00 -7.42 -4.26
C LYS A 27 -8.14 -7.45 -5.52
N VAL A 28 -7.45 -8.57 -5.73
CA VAL A 28 -6.72 -8.87 -6.96
C VAL A 28 -7.56 -9.81 -7.80
N PHE A 29 -7.87 -9.41 -9.02
CA PHE A 29 -8.71 -10.18 -9.93
C PHE A 29 -7.91 -11.31 -10.57
N GLY A 30 -8.47 -12.53 -10.51
CA GLY A 30 -7.92 -13.69 -11.18
C GLY A 30 -8.82 -14.20 -12.30
N THR A 31 -8.32 -15.12 -13.10
CA THR A 31 -9.09 -15.71 -14.21
C THR A 31 -10.12 -16.74 -13.74
N GLU A 32 -9.88 -17.42 -12.62
CA GLU A 32 -10.80 -18.41 -12.04
C GLU A 32 -11.35 -17.98 -10.68
N LYS A 33 -10.48 -17.45 -9.81
CA LYS A 33 -10.86 -16.91 -8.49
C LYS A 33 -10.07 -15.64 -8.20
N ASP A 34 -10.62 -14.82 -7.32
CA ASP A 34 -9.99 -13.58 -6.89
C ASP A 34 -9.26 -13.76 -5.56
N TYR A 35 -8.27 -12.91 -5.30
CA TYR A 35 -7.63 -12.80 -4.01
C TYR A 35 -8.15 -11.58 -3.25
N TYR A 36 -8.64 -11.81 -2.04
CA TYR A 36 -8.95 -10.77 -1.05
C TYR A 36 -7.72 -10.55 -0.17
N ILE A 37 -7.28 -9.31 -0.01
CA ILE A 37 -6.07 -8.96 0.72
C ILE A 37 -6.41 -8.15 1.96
N ALA A 38 -5.81 -8.53 3.09
CA ALA A 38 -5.88 -7.79 4.34
C ALA A 38 -4.48 -7.67 4.96
N GLN A 39 -4.25 -6.61 5.72
CA GLN A 39 -2.97 -6.36 6.38
C GLN A 39 -3.22 -5.96 7.83
N GLY A 40 -2.58 -6.68 8.75
CA GLY A 40 -2.47 -6.33 10.15
C GLY A 40 -1.25 -5.43 10.38
N ARG A 41 -1.39 -4.48 11.30
CA ARG A 41 -0.32 -3.57 11.71
C ARG A 41 -0.06 -3.74 13.20
N GLY A 42 1.21 -3.81 13.58
CA GLY A 42 1.68 -3.95 14.96
C GLY A 42 1.84 -2.61 15.67
N GLU A 43 2.81 -2.56 16.59
CA GLU A 43 3.15 -1.33 17.33
C GLU A 43 3.67 -0.23 16.40
N ASP A 44 4.61 -0.55 15.51
CA ASP A 44 5.02 0.39 14.46
C ASP A 44 4.12 0.27 13.23
N PHE A 45 3.44 1.37 12.91
CA PHE A 45 2.44 1.44 11.85
C PHE A 45 2.98 1.17 10.43
N ILE A 46 4.27 1.43 10.19
CA ILE A 46 4.93 1.24 8.89
C ILE A 46 5.76 -0.05 8.88
N ARG A 47 6.53 -0.32 9.94
CA ARG A 47 7.51 -1.41 9.99
C ARG A 47 6.87 -2.76 10.32
N ASN A 48 5.89 -2.80 11.22
CA ASN A 48 5.28 -4.04 11.68
C ASN A 48 4.01 -4.35 10.88
N LYS A 49 4.16 -4.83 9.64
CA LYS A 49 3.05 -5.23 8.78
C LYS A 49 3.01 -6.75 8.60
N MET A 50 1.84 -7.35 8.70
CA MET A 50 1.59 -8.74 8.35
C MET A 50 0.45 -8.83 7.35
N SER A 51 0.72 -9.45 6.21
CA SER A 51 -0.23 -9.55 5.11
C SER A 51 -0.93 -10.90 5.09
N PHE A 52 -2.19 -10.90 4.69
CA PHE A 52 -3.02 -12.09 4.59
C PHE A 52 -3.77 -12.07 3.27
N TYR A 53 -4.01 -13.26 2.71
CA TYR A 53 -4.87 -13.42 1.55
C TYR A 53 -6.00 -14.42 1.83
N SER A 54 -7.05 -14.35 1.04
CA SER A 54 -8.15 -15.30 1.02
C SER A 54 -8.71 -15.41 -0.41
N THR A 55 -9.19 -16.59 -0.80
CA THR A 55 -9.84 -16.81 -2.11
C THR A 55 -11.36 -17.00 -2.00
N ASP A 56 -11.88 -17.19 -0.78
CA ASP A 56 -13.30 -17.36 -0.47
C ASP A 56 -13.87 -16.17 0.33
N GLY A 57 -13.00 -15.36 0.94
CA GLY A 57 -13.34 -14.25 1.83
C GLY A 57 -13.58 -14.67 3.29
N TYR A 58 -13.38 -15.94 3.62
CA TYR A 58 -13.64 -16.51 4.95
C TYR A 58 -12.37 -17.12 5.55
N THR A 59 -11.66 -17.94 4.76
CA THR A 59 -10.44 -18.60 5.17
C THR A 59 -9.26 -17.71 4.81
N TRP A 60 -8.62 -17.16 5.83
CA TRP A 60 -7.47 -16.28 5.66
C TRP A 60 -6.16 -17.01 5.93
N ARG A 61 -5.20 -16.85 5.02
CA ARG A 61 -3.86 -17.42 5.12
C ARG A 61 -2.83 -16.30 5.21
N LEU A 62 -1.77 -16.56 5.98
CA LEU A 62 -0.63 -15.65 6.07
C LEU A 62 0.09 -15.61 4.72
N LEU A 63 0.40 -14.40 4.25
CA LEU A 63 1.22 -14.18 3.06
C LEU A 63 2.62 -13.80 3.51
N PHE A 64 3.56 -14.74 3.42
CA PHE A 64 4.95 -14.50 3.80
C PHE A 64 5.61 -13.49 2.86
N PRO A 65 6.52 -12.63 3.35
CA PRO A 65 7.28 -11.71 2.51
C PRO A 65 7.96 -12.42 1.33
N PRO A 66 8.05 -11.79 0.16
CA PRO A 66 8.67 -12.39 -1.01
C PRO A 66 10.20 -12.45 -0.84
N SER A 67 10.85 -13.43 -1.47
CA SER A 67 12.31 -13.42 -1.61
C SER A 67 12.76 -12.35 -2.61
N GLU A 68 14.04 -11.96 -2.56
CA GLU A 68 14.63 -11.02 -3.53
C GLU A 68 14.50 -11.50 -4.98
N ASP A 69 14.71 -12.80 -5.22
CA ASP A 69 14.48 -13.42 -6.53
C ASP A 69 13.04 -13.25 -6.99
N THR A 70 12.08 -13.45 -6.09
CA THR A 70 10.66 -13.31 -6.41
C THR A 70 10.33 -11.87 -6.84
N LEU A 71 10.92 -10.87 -6.17
CA LEU A 71 10.78 -9.46 -6.55
C LEU A 71 11.41 -9.18 -7.91
N LYS A 72 12.63 -9.67 -8.15
CA LYS A 72 13.36 -9.50 -9.41
C LYS A 72 12.61 -10.08 -10.61
N TYR A 73 11.97 -11.23 -10.44
CA TYR A 73 11.30 -11.94 -11.54
C TYR A 73 9.80 -11.65 -11.64
N PHE A 74 9.21 -10.90 -10.70
CA PHE A 74 7.79 -10.55 -10.69
C PHE A 74 7.31 -10.00 -12.05
N HIS A 75 8.05 -9.02 -12.61
CA HIS A 75 7.70 -8.36 -13.87
C HIS A 75 7.88 -9.23 -15.13
N LEU A 76 8.59 -10.36 -15.02
CA LEU A 76 8.79 -11.28 -16.15
C LEU A 76 7.56 -12.16 -16.40
N VAL A 77 6.66 -12.29 -15.41
CA VAL A 77 5.40 -13.02 -15.56
C VAL A 77 4.34 -12.08 -16.11
N ARG A 78 3.96 -12.27 -17.38
CA ARG A 78 2.94 -11.47 -18.08
C ARG A 78 1.53 -12.05 -18.03
N THR A 79 1.34 -13.24 -17.45
CA THR A 79 0.01 -13.85 -17.30
C THR A 79 -0.74 -13.24 -16.12
N ARG A 80 -2.07 -13.24 -16.17
CA ARG A 80 -2.90 -12.85 -15.01
C ARG A 80 -2.75 -13.84 -13.86
N PHE A 81 -3.16 -13.43 -12.66
CA PHE A 81 -3.41 -14.36 -11.56
C PHE A 81 -4.53 -15.32 -11.96
N ARG A 82 -4.42 -16.57 -11.54
CA ARG A 82 -5.47 -17.58 -11.75
C ARG A 82 -6.46 -17.58 -10.60
N GLY A 83 -5.99 -17.34 -9.37
CA GLY A 83 -6.76 -17.52 -8.14
C GLY A 83 -6.48 -18.84 -7.42
N ASP A 84 -5.38 -19.51 -7.78
CA ASP A 84 -4.91 -20.74 -7.14
C ASP A 84 -3.49 -20.52 -6.59
N PRO A 85 -3.31 -20.38 -5.25
CA PRO A 85 -1.99 -20.18 -4.64
C PRO A 85 -0.96 -21.25 -5.01
N THR A 86 -1.41 -22.46 -5.37
CA THR A 86 -0.53 -23.60 -5.68
C THR A 86 -0.07 -23.64 -7.14
N SER A 87 -0.72 -22.85 -8.00
CA SER A 87 -0.38 -22.70 -9.41
C SER A 87 1.06 -22.21 -9.59
N LYS A 88 1.69 -22.63 -10.69
CA LYS A 88 3.03 -22.19 -11.06
C LYS A 88 2.99 -21.47 -12.39
N HIS A 89 3.58 -20.30 -12.45
CA HIS A 89 3.69 -19.50 -13.66
C HIS A 89 5.09 -19.61 -14.23
N ARG A 90 5.17 -19.89 -15.52
CA ARG A 90 6.43 -19.95 -16.25
C ARG A 90 6.82 -18.56 -16.72
N TYR A 91 8.10 -18.25 -16.63
CA TYR A 91 8.71 -17.06 -17.20
C TYR A 91 10.04 -17.42 -17.86
N HIS A 92 10.51 -16.53 -18.73
CA HIS A 92 11.82 -16.65 -19.35
C HIS A 92 12.84 -15.88 -18.49
N GLY A 93 13.87 -16.57 -18.01
CA GLY A 93 14.99 -15.92 -17.33
C GLY A 93 15.73 -14.97 -18.29
N ARG A 94 16.38 -13.93 -17.74
CA ARG A 94 17.18 -12.98 -18.53
C ARG A 94 18.32 -13.65 -19.30
N ASP A 95 18.81 -14.79 -18.82
CA ASP A 95 19.96 -15.49 -19.39
C ASP A 95 19.60 -16.42 -20.56
N GLY A 96 18.33 -16.43 -21.02
CA GLY A 96 17.86 -17.22 -22.17
C GLY A 96 17.84 -18.75 -21.95
N ASN A 97 18.53 -19.25 -20.93
CA ASN A 97 18.62 -20.67 -20.61
C ASN A 97 17.53 -21.09 -19.61
N GLY A 98 16.43 -21.63 -20.16
CA GLY A 98 15.42 -22.37 -19.40
C GLY A 98 14.16 -21.58 -19.02
N LYS A 99 13.03 -22.29 -18.99
CA LYS A 99 11.77 -21.79 -18.41
C LYS A 99 11.88 -21.91 -16.90
N ALA A 100 11.93 -20.78 -16.20
CA ALA A 100 11.86 -20.76 -14.75
C ALA A 100 10.39 -20.69 -14.30
N GLU A 101 10.12 -21.15 -13.08
CA GLU A 101 8.78 -21.20 -12.50
C GLU A 101 8.72 -20.39 -11.21
N ILE A 102 7.61 -19.69 -11.01
CA ILE A 102 7.28 -18.98 -9.77
C ILE A 102 5.90 -19.43 -9.31
N LYS A 103 5.78 -19.79 -8.03
CA LYS A 103 4.50 -20.12 -7.40
C LYS A 103 3.63 -18.86 -7.33
N GLU A 104 2.35 -18.98 -7.65
CA GLU A 104 1.43 -17.85 -7.70
C GLU A 104 1.31 -17.12 -6.36
N GLU A 105 1.35 -17.85 -5.25
CA GLU A 105 1.41 -17.28 -3.89
C GLU A 105 2.63 -16.36 -3.68
N HIS A 106 3.81 -16.78 -4.16
CA HIS A 106 5.02 -15.95 -4.05
C HIS A 106 4.91 -14.71 -4.93
N ARG A 107 4.36 -14.86 -6.14
CA ARG A 107 4.10 -13.73 -7.03
C ARG A 107 3.10 -12.74 -6.42
N LEU A 108 2.06 -13.22 -5.76
CA LEU A 108 1.08 -12.39 -5.04
C LEU A 108 1.75 -11.61 -3.91
N SER A 109 2.69 -12.25 -3.20
CA SER A 109 3.48 -11.59 -2.16
C SER A 109 4.38 -10.48 -2.73
N ALA A 110 5.04 -10.73 -3.86
CA ALA A 110 5.85 -9.73 -4.55
C ALA A 110 5.00 -8.55 -5.03
N PHE A 111 3.85 -8.82 -5.67
CA PHE A 111 2.87 -7.79 -6.02
C PHE A 111 2.53 -6.92 -4.82
N LEU A 112 2.11 -7.53 -3.71
CA LEU A 112 1.63 -6.80 -2.55
C LEU A 112 2.74 -5.95 -1.93
N LYS A 113 3.96 -6.48 -1.85
CA LYS A 113 5.13 -5.75 -1.33
C LYS A 113 5.45 -4.53 -2.19
N LEU A 114 5.45 -4.67 -3.52
CA LEU A 114 5.75 -3.58 -4.45
C LEU A 114 4.64 -2.52 -4.45
N MET A 115 3.38 -2.95 -4.56
CA MET A 115 2.23 -2.05 -4.55
C MET A 115 2.13 -1.29 -3.23
N ASP A 116 2.22 -1.97 -2.08
CA ASP A 116 2.20 -1.31 -0.76
C ASP A 116 3.38 -0.35 -0.59
N PHE A 117 4.55 -0.67 -1.14
CA PHE A 117 5.69 0.26 -1.13
C PHE A 117 5.46 1.48 -2.03
N GLU A 118 4.84 1.34 -3.20
CA GLU A 118 4.68 2.44 -4.17
C GLU A 118 3.40 3.25 -3.99
N THR A 119 2.39 2.73 -3.30
CA THR A 119 1.08 3.38 -3.21
C THR A 119 0.51 3.51 -1.82
N ALA A 120 1.10 2.92 -0.77
CA ALA A 120 0.64 3.21 0.59
C ALA A 120 0.90 4.68 0.89
N ILE A 121 -0.17 5.48 0.96
CA ILE A 121 -0.10 6.92 1.15
C ILE A 121 -1.09 7.36 2.22
N GLY A 122 -0.90 8.58 2.72
CA GLY A 122 -1.95 9.30 3.44
C GLY A 122 -1.60 10.75 3.71
N PRO A 123 -2.51 11.48 4.38
CA PRO A 123 -2.38 12.93 4.51
C PRO A 123 -1.18 13.34 5.37
N LYS A 124 -0.60 14.51 5.12
CA LYS A 124 0.38 15.13 6.02
C LYS A 124 -0.14 15.16 7.47
N ASN A 125 0.77 15.02 8.43
CA ASN A 125 0.49 15.02 9.88
C ASN A 125 -0.44 13.92 10.41
N SER A 126 -0.90 12.99 9.57
CA SER A 126 -1.74 11.86 10.00
C SER A 126 -0.96 10.76 10.72
N LEU A 127 0.36 10.71 10.53
CA LEU A 127 1.30 9.89 11.28
C LEU A 127 2.22 10.78 12.12
N MET A 128 2.68 10.23 13.24
CA MET A 128 3.68 10.85 14.10
C MET A 128 4.75 9.84 14.49
N ILE A 129 5.99 10.32 14.63
CA ILE A 129 7.09 9.53 15.16
C ILE A 129 7.34 9.90 16.62
N THR A 130 7.47 8.89 17.47
CA THR A 130 7.76 9.08 18.90
C THR A 130 9.26 9.30 19.13
N PRO A 131 9.69 9.82 20.30
CA PRO A 131 11.11 9.89 20.66
C PRO A 131 11.83 8.54 20.70
N LYS A 132 11.10 7.42 20.65
CA LYS A 132 11.66 6.06 20.54
C LYS A 132 11.84 5.61 19.08
N GLY A 133 11.47 6.44 18.10
CA GLY A 133 11.52 6.12 16.68
C GLY A 133 10.33 5.28 16.16
N ILE A 134 9.35 4.98 17.03
CA ILE A 134 8.14 4.22 16.67
C ILE A 134 7.15 5.15 15.97
N ILE A 135 6.65 4.72 14.81
CA ILE A 135 5.68 5.45 14.00
C ILE A 135 4.27 5.01 14.33
N ASN A 136 3.41 5.97 14.70
CA ASN A 136 2.03 5.75 15.09
C ASN A 136 1.08 6.66 14.30
N LYS A 137 -0.21 6.30 14.27
CA LYS A 137 -1.25 7.25 13.86
C LYS A 137 -1.29 8.42 14.84
N ASN A 138 -1.41 9.63 14.32
CA ASN A 138 -1.57 10.82 15.13
C ASN A 138 -3.04 10.94 15.62
N PRO A 139 -3.33 10.78 16.92
CA PRO A 139 -4.69 10.89 17.44
C PRO A 139 -5.27 12.31 17.36
N TYR A 140 -4.41 13.32 17.17
CA TYR A 140 -4.79 14.72 17.04
C TYR A 140 -5.04 15.15 15.59
N PHE A 141 -4.83 14.26 14.61
CA PHE A 141 -5.11 14.57 13.23
C PHE A 141 -6.62 14.75 13.02
N LYS A 142 -7.01 15.95 12.57
CA LYS A 142 -8.41 16.32 12.29
C LYS A 142 -8.69 16.50 10.80
N GLY A 143 -7.80 16.05 9.93
CA GLY A 143 -7.91 16.26 8.50
C GLY A 143 -7.08 17.42 7.99
N LEU A 144 -6.89 17.44 6.68
CA LEU A 144 -6.34 18.58 5.97
C LEU A 144 -7.44 19.62 5.75
N PRO A 145 -7.12 20.92 5.81
CA PRO A 145 -7.95 21.98 5.26
C PRO A 145 -8.32 21.69 3.79
N THR A 146 -9.49 22.10 3.34
CA THR A 146 -9.98 21.81 1.99
C THR A 146 -9.04 22.30 0.89
N ASP A 147 -8.45 23.50 1.05
CA ASP A 147 -7.50 24.05 0.08
C ASP A 147 -6.17 23.29 0.03
N GLU A 148 -5.72 22.73 1.16
CA GLU A 148 -4.55 21.85 1.21
C GLU A 148 -4.84 20.44 0.68
N ALA A 149 -6.05 19.91 0.94
CA ALA A 149 -6.47 18.58 0.50
C ALA A 149 -6.49 18.46 -1.03
N LEU A 150 -6.63 19.57 -1.76
CA LEU A 150 -6.60 19.59 -3.23
C LEU A 150 -5.18 19.59 -3.82
N LYS A 151 -4.14 19.54 -2.99
CA LYS A 151 -2.74 19.57 -3.43
C LYS A 151 -2.09 18.20 -3.22
N LEU A 152 -1.50 17.65 -4.29
CA LEU A 152 -0.79 16.36 -4.22
C LEU A 152 0.36 16.36 -3.20
N GLU A 153 1.00 17.51 -2.97
CA GLU A 153 2.08 17.63 -1.98
C GLU A 153 1.60 17.37 -0.54
N SER A 154 0.28 17.42 -0.29
CA SER A 154 -0.31 17.18 1.03
C SER A 154 -0.45 15.70 1.38
N TYR A 155 -0.05 14.81 0.47
CA TYR A 155 -0.12 13.36 0.65
C TYR A 155 1.28 12.77 0.61
N LEU A 156 1.60 11.94 1.59
CA LEU A 156 2.92 11.37 1.82
C LEU A 156 2.89 9.86 1.72
N HIS A 157 3.98 9.27 1.22
CA HIS A 157 4.19 7.82 1.22
C HIS A 157 4.34 7.29 2.65
N TYR A 158 3.62 6.22 2.98
CA TYR A 158 3.71 5.46 4.23
C TYR A 158 4.76 4.36 4.13
N ARG A 159 5.97 4.76 3.75
CA ARG A 159 7.16 3.94 3.71
C ARG A 159 8.32 4.73 4.29
N LEU A 160 9.34 4.00 4.72
CA LEU A 160 10.63 4.62 5.02
C LEU A 160 11.44 4.69 3.73
N PRO A 161 12.25 5.74 3.52
CA PRO A 161 13.18 5.80 2.40
C PRO A 161 14.10 4.58 2.37
N ASP A 162 14.45 4.10 1.17
CA ASP A 162 15.35 2.94 0.97
C ASP A 162 16.77 3.19 1.48
N SER A 163 17.18 4.46 1.62
CA SER A 163 18.40 4.78 2.34
C SER A 163 18.25 4.30 3.77
N ASP A 164 19.15 3.41 4.19
CA ASP A 164 19.22 2.74 5.48
C ASP A 164 19.43 3.75 6.62
N VAL A 165 18.41 4.56 6.89
CA VAL A 165 18.44 5.55 7.94
C VAL A 165 17.76 4.89 9.12
N SER A 166 18.57 4.27 9.96
CA SER A 166 18.34 4.27 11.39
C SER A 166 18.21 5.73 11.84
N PHE A 167 17.03 6.33 11.60
CA PHE A 167 16.74 7.68 12.02
C PHE A 167 16.75 7.63 13.54
N ALA A 168 17.89 8.00 14.13
CA ALA A 168 17.91 8.36 15.51
C ALA A 168 16.90 9.52 15.64
N PRO A 169 15.82 9.37 16.44
CA PRO A 169 14.81 10.43 16.61
C PRO A 169 15.42 11.76 17.07
N THR A 170 16.64 11.72 17.60
CA THR A 170 17.48 12.85 17.99
C THR A 170 17.96 13.74 16.84
N THR A 171 17.96 13.26 15.59
CA THR A 171 18.45 14.03 14.43
C THR A 171 17.32 14.71 13.64
N LEU A 172 16.06 14.51 14.05
CA LEU A 172 14.90 15.14 13.43
C LEU A 172 14.76 16.59 13.92
N ILE A 173 15.66 17.46 13.47
CA ILE A 173 15.55 18.90 13.72
C ILE A 173 14.43 19.43 12.83
N CYS A 174 13.27 19.71 13.42
CA CYS A 174 12.20 20.43 12.72
C CYS A 174 12.45 21.91 12.98
N PRO A 175 12.65 22.75 11.95
CA PRO A 175 12.61 24.19 12.15
C PRO A 175 11.31 24.59 12.86
N PRO A 176 11.29 25.65 13.68
CA PRO A 176 10.05 26.21 14.20
C PRO A 176 9.08 26.50 13.04
N GLY A 177 7.89 25.90 13.07
CA GLY A 177 6.89 25.99 11.99
C GLY A 177 7.06 24.99 10.84
N GLY A 178 8.06 24.11 10.88
CA GLY A 178 8.23 23.03 9.90
C GLY A 178 7.27 21.84 10.11
N ASP A 179 7.01 21.10 9.03
CA ASP A 179 6.16 19.91 9.05
C ASP A 179 6.95 18.69 9.55
N ARG A 180 6.60 18.17 10.73
CA ARG A 180 7.24 17.00 11.32
C ARG A 180 7.04 15.73 10.50
N ALA A 181 5.96 15.62 9.72
CA ALA A 181 5.72 14.45 8.89
C ALA A 181 6.73 14.34 7.73
N LEU A 182 7.17 15.48 7.19
CA LEU A 182 8.18 15.56 6.12
C LEU A 182 9.60 15.19 6.58
N GLN A 183 9.82 14.98 7.88
CA GLN A 183 11.11 14.55 8.40
C GLN A 183 11.41 13.09 8.15
N PHE A 184 10.38 12.26 7.94
CA PHE A 184 10.52 10.81 7.79
C PHE A 184 9.67 10.22 6.67
N LEU A 185 8.82 11.01 6.01
CA LEU A 185 7.98 10.61 4.89
C LEU A 185 8.17 11.55 3.70
N GLU A 186 7.91 11.04 2.49
CA GLU A 186 8.14 11.75 1.23
C GLU A 186 6.80 12.09 0.55
N PRO A 187 6.64 13.30 0.00
CA PRO A 187 5.41 13.70 -0.66
C PRO A 187 5.29 13.10 -2.07
N ILE A 188 4.09 12.67 -2.45
CA ILE A 188 3.85 11.94 -3.71
C ILE A 188 3.97 12.81 -4.95
N ASN A 189 3.89 14.14 -4.82
CA ASN A 189 4.03 15.06 -5.96
C ASN A 189 5.45 15.07 -6.55
N ARG A 190 6.42 14.45 -5.87
CA ARG A 190 7.81 14.30 -6.34
C ARG A 190 8.05 12.97 -7.05
N ASP A 191 7.05 12.10 -7.14
CA ASP A 191 7.18 10.82 -7.82
C ASP A 191 7.41 11.00 -9.33
N TYR A 192 8.15 10.05 -9.89
CA TYR A 192 8.46 10.00 -11.33
C TYR A 192 7.64 8.91 -12.03
N PRO A 193 7.18 9.13 -13.27
CA PRO A 193 7.20 10.39 -14.01
C PRO A 193 6.24 11.43 -13.39
N PRO A 194 6.46 12.74 -13.62
CA PRO A 194 5.48 13.76 -13.26
C PRO A 194 4.11 13.41 -13.84
N GLY A 195 3.04 13.55 -13.05
CA GLY A 195 1.69 13.16 -13.47
C GLY A 195 1.33 11.69 -13.27
N CYS A 196 2.20 10.88 -12.62
CA CYS A 196 1.89 9.48 -12.27
C CYS A 196 0.77 9.30 -11.23
N TRP A 197 0.29 10.40 -10.64
CA TRP A 197 -0.85 10.47 -9.74
C TRP A 197 -1.92 11.39 -10.30
N THR A 198 -3.18 10.99 -10.16
CA THR A 198 -4.33 11.84 -10.48
C THR A 198 -5.07 12.18 -9.21
N LEU A 199 -5.33 13.47 -8.98
CA LEU A 199 -6.14 13.98 -7.87
C LEU A 199 -7.44 14.52 -8.45
N GLN A 200 -8.56 14.07 -7.87
CA GLN A 200 -9.90 14.50 -8.23
C GLN A 200 -10.67 14.77 -6.95
N SER A 201 -11.61 15.72 -6.99
CA SER A 201 -12.60 15.90 -5.94
C SER A 201 -13.99 15.77 -6.53
N ASP A 202 -14.98 15.49 -5.68
CA ASP A 202 -16.38 15.70 -6.04
C ASP A 202 -16.70 17.20 -6.22
N ALA A 203 -17.90 17.50 -6.71
CA ALA A 203 -18.32 18.87 -7.02
C ALA A 203 -18.38 19.78 -5.78
N LEU A 204 -18.60 19.23 -4.59
CA LEU A 204 -18.66 19.95 -3.33
C LEU A 204 -17.34 19.92 -2.56
N GLN A 205 -16.31 19.23 -3.09
CA GLN A 205 -15.00 19.05 -2.46
C GLN A 205 -15.06 18.37 -1.07
N GLU A 206 -16.12 17.59 -0.82
CA GLU A 206 -16.29 16.79 0.40
C GLU A 206 -15.40 15.55 0.42
N VAL A 207 -15.02 15.04 -0.75
CA VAL A 207 -14.19 13.84 -0.89
C VAL A 207 -13.12 14.06 -1.96
N VAL A 208 -11.87 13.98 -1.52
CA VAL A 208 -10.72 13.94 -2.43
C VAL A 208 -10.38 12.49 -2.72
N THR A 209 -10.21 12.18 -4.00
CA THR A 209 -9.81 10.87 -4.52
C THR A 209 -8.48 10.98 -5.25
N ILE A 210 -7.54 10.09 -4.93
CA ILE A 210 -6.23 10.01 -5.57
C ILE A 210 -6.06 8.62 -6.18
N LYS A 211 -5.64 8.55 -7.45
CA LYS A 211 -5.40 7.28 -8.14
C LYS A 211 -3.97 7.19 -8.65
N SER A 212 -3.37 6.02 -8.49
CA SER A 212 -2.05 5.71 -9.05
C SER A 212 -2.19 5.30 -10.51
N LEU A 213 -1.39 5.90 -11.39
CA LEU A 213 -1.27 5.46 -12.78
C LEU A 213 -0.23 4.34 -12.94
N TRP A 214 0.71 4.20 -12.00
CA TRP A 214 1.63 3.06 -11.92
C TRP A 214 0.90 1.77 -11.58
N TRP A 215 -0.09 1.84 -10.69
CA TRP A 215 -0.90 0.70 -10.27
C TRP A 215 -2.38 0.92 -10.58
N PRO A 216 -2.81 0.67 -11.82
CA PRO A 216 -4.22 0.71 -12.19
C PRO A 216 -5.06 -0.16 -11.24
N GLY A 217 -6.09 0.45 -10.66
CA GLY A 217 -6.94 -0.17 -9.64
C GLY A 217 -6.66 0.33 -8.22
N PHE A 218 -5.53 1.00 -7.96
CA PHE A 218 -5.30 1.67 -6.68
C PHE A 218 -6.10 2.97 -6.60
N THR A 219 -6.86 3.15 -5.51
CA THR A 219 -7.58 4.38 -5.21
C THR A 219 -7.47 4.70 -3.72
N PHE A 220 -7.05 5.92 -3.43
CA PHE A 220 -7.04 6.52 -2.10
C PHE A 220 -8.15 7.57 -2.01
N TYR A 221 -8.78 7.69 -0.84
CA TYR A 221 -9.72 8.78 -0.55
C TYR A 221 -9.40 9.45 0.78
N HIS A 222 -9.74 10.72 0.88
CA HIS A 222 -9.67 11.53 2.09
C HIS A 222 -10.88 12.45 2.15
N ILE A 223 -11.50 12.55 3.33
CA ILE A 223 -12.57 13.51 3.60
C ILE A 223 -11.92 14.71 4.29
N PRO A 224 -11.78 15.88 3.63
CA PRO A 224 -11.19 17.09 4.21
C PRO A 224 -11.84 17.47 5.54
N GLU A 225 -11.07 18.13 6.41
CA GLU A 225 -11.52 18.53 7.76
C GLU A 225 -11.99 17.37 8.66
N THR A 226 -11.69 16.13 8.28
CA THR A 226 -11.89 14.95 9.11
C THR A 226 -10.64 14.06 9.14
N GLY A 227 -10.54 13.23 10.18
CA GLY A 227 -9.49 12.20 10.26
C GLY A 227 -9.72 10.98 9.35
N GLU A 228 -10.77 11.00 8.52
CA GLU A 228 -11.20 9.85 7.72
C GLU A 228 -10.49 9.81 6.37
N TYR A 229 -9.64 8.81 6.19
CA TYR A 229 -8.99 8.50 4.93
C TYR A 229 -8.72 7.00 4.84
N ASN A 230 -8.68 6.47 3.61
CA ASN A 230 -8.28 5.10 3.38
C ASN A 230 -7.87 4.89 1.93
N SER A 231 -7.34 3.70 1.63
CA SER A 231 -7.10 3.27 0.27
C SER A 231 -7.62 1.86 0.03
N ILE A 232 -7.84 1.56 -1.24
CA ILE A 232 -8.24 0.24 -1.70
C ILE A 232 -7.63 -0.04 -3.06
N TYR A 233 -7.19 -1.27 -3.27
CA TYR A 233 -6.77 -1.79 -4.56
C TYR A 233 -7.85 -2.70 -5.15
N MET A 234 -8.28 -2.44 -6.38
CA MET A 234 -9.23 -3.26 -7.13
C MET A 234 -8.72 -3.40 -8.56
N GLY A 235 -7.95 -4.45 -8.85
CA GLY A 235 -7.30 -4.59 -10.15
C GLY A 235 -6.65 -5.95 -10.39
N PHE A 236 -5.92 -6.08 -11.50
CA PHE A 236 -5.32 -7.34 -11.95
C PHE A 236 -3.94 -7.65 -11.34
N GLY A 237 -3.42 -6.75 -10.50
CA GLY A 237 -2.09 -6.88 -9.90
C GLY A 237 -0.94 -6.61 -10.87
N GLU A 238 -1.20 -5.84 -11.93
CA GLU A 238 -0.23 -5.49 -12.97
C GLU A 238 0.22 -4.04 -12.80
N ARG A 239 1.54 -3.83 -12.79
CA ARG A 239 2.13 -2.49 -12.82
C ARG A 239 2.15 -1.99 -14.27
N ASN A 240 1.79 -0.74 -14.48
CA ASN A 240 1.87 -0.07 -15.76
C ASN A 240 3.30 0.42 -16.02
N ASP A 241 4.17 -0.48 -16.48
CA ASP A 241 5.57 -0.17 -16.78
C ASP A 241 5.73 0.78 -17.99
N ASP A 242 4.67 0.94 -18.81
CA ASP A 242 4.65 1.82 -19.98
C ASP A 242 4.29 3.28 -19.63
N LEU A 243 3.96 3.57 -18.36
CA LEU A 243 3.54 4.89 -17.92
C LEU A 243 4.46 6.04 -18.38
N PRO A 244 5.80 5.93 -18.32
CA PRO A 244 6.69 7.02 -18.78
C PRO A 244 6.54 7.41 -20.26
N PHE A 245 5.90 6.56 -21.08
CA PHE A 245 5.61 6.85 -22.49
C PHE A 245 4.18 7.35 -22.73
N MET A 246 3.35 7.38 -21.68
CA MET A 246 1.93 7.75 -21.74
C MET A 246 1.64 9.16 -21.21
N VAL A 247 2.52 9.72 -20.38
CA VAL A 247 2.36 11.04 -19.72
C VAL A 247 3.32 12.09 -20.26
#